data_AF-A0AAV2IH18-F1
#
_entry.id   AF-A0AAV2IH18-F1
#
_cell.length_a   1.000
_cell.length_b   1.000
_cell.length_c   1.000
_cell.angle_alpha   90.00
_cell.angle_beta   90.00
_cell.angle_gamma   90.00
#
_symmetry.space_group_name_H-M   'P 1'
#
loop_
_entity.id
_entity.type
_entity.pdbx_description
1 polymer ?
#
loop_
_entity_poly.entity_id
_entity_poly.type
_entity_poly.pdbx_seq_one_letter_code
_entity_poly.pdbx_strand_id
1 'polypeptide(L)'
;MASNMSFADWRATTNDSLMTTAESLLDNLEDVAELLTEINDKYIKNAVGQDIDQERDNIIQKFHEGVDSARNVVGVLKREKWRLSKREMSVELRMGELEDYKLHLKSDMSSLNETVDALSMRVVQLENELVEAQELRETLEWEKADFKRRYEETVHKYSDFLSTKPNSSNILQNKQLELLINENKIVQQKVTDLLEENKQLKELVRTKDTLSEKPDHEDHVARLTRDFLRELSNLDTEDDDTSKLVDQSV
;
A
#
# COMPACT_ATOMS: atom_id res chain seq x y z
N MET A 1 9.85 -33.92 -56.90
CA MET A 1 10.81 -32.94 -56.36
C MET A 1 10.57 -31.63 -57.09
N ALA A 2 9.81 -30.71 -56.49
CA ALA A 2 9.56 -29.41 -57.09
C ALA A 2 10.79 -28.54 -56.81
N SER A 3 11.44 -28.06 -57.87
CA SER A 3 12.55 -27.11 -57.76
C SER A 3 11.99 -25.80 -57.20
N ASN A 4 12.33 -25.46 -55.96
CA ASN A 4 12.07 -24.14 -55.36
C ASN A 4 13.02 -23.11 -55.97
N MET A 5 13.00 -22.98 -57.29
CA MET A 5 13.78 -21.99 -58.00
C MET A 5 13.02 -20.67 -57.90
N SER A 6 13.64 -19.67 -57.29
CA SER A 6 13.05 -18.33 -57.23
C SER A 6 12.85 -17.81 -58.65
N PHE A 7 11.86 -16.95 -58.83
CA PHE A 7 11.67 -16.27 -60.11
C PHE A 7 12.90 -15.46 -60.53
N ALA A 8 13.69 -14.97 -59.57
CA ALA A 8 14.99 -14.35 -59.81
C ALA A 8 16.00 -15.36 -60.40
N ASP A 9 16.13 -16.54 -59.76
CA ASP A 9 17.01 -17.62 -60.22
C ASP A 9 16.65 -18.11 -61.63
N TRP A 10 15.35 -18.18 -61.94
CA TRP A 10 14.87 -18.54 -63.28
C TRP A 10 15.24 -17.51 -64.34
N ARG A 11 15.12 -16.22 -64.04
CA ARG A 11 15.57 -15.16 -64.96
C ARG A 11 17.08 -15.16 -65.15
N ALA A 12 17.85 -15.33 -64.07
CA ALA A 12 19.30 -15.37 -64.13
C ALA A 12 19.77 -16.52 -65.04
N THR A 13 19.23 -17.72 -64.81
CA THR A 13 19.54 -18.92 -65.61
C THR A 13 19.16 -18.75 -67.08
N THR A 14 18.01 -18.13 -67.35
CA THR A 14 17.53 -17.89 -68.73
C THR A 14 18.39 -16.85 -69.45
N ASN A 15 18.75 -15.75 -68.78
CA ASN A 15 19.63 -14.71 -69.36
C ASN A 15 21.06 -15.22 -69.60
N ASP A 16 21.59 -16.05 -68.70
CA ASP A 16 22.91 -16.68 -68.88
C ASP A 16 22.92 -17.65 -70.06
N SER A 17 21.85 -18.44 -70.19
CA SER A 17 21.65 -19.34 -71.33
C SER A 17 21.55 -18.58 -72.66
N LEU A 18 20.81 -17.46 -72.69
CA LEU A 18 20.67 -16.63 -73.89
C LEU A 18 21.99 -15.96 -74.30
N MET A 19 22.78 -15.45 -73.35
CA MET A 19 24.10 -14.89 -73.66
C MET A 19 25.07 -15.96 -74.16
N THR A 20 25.07 -17.14 -73.54
CA THR A 20 25.90 -18.26 -73.99
C THR A 20 25.53 -18.70 -75.41
N THR A 21 24.24 -18.71 -75.72
CA THR A 21 23.74 -19.01 -77.08
C THR A 21 24.15 -17.93 -78.08
N ALA A 22 24.07 -16.65 -77.71
CA ALA A 22 24.48 -15.54 -78.56
C ALA A 22 25.98 -15.54 -78.86
N GLU A 23 26.80 -15.91 -77.87
CA GLU A 23 28.25 -16.08 -78.03
C GLU A 23 28.57 -17.24 -78.98
N SER A 24 27.96 -18.41 -78.75
CA SER A 24 28.16 -19.56 -79.63
C SER A 24 27.66 -19.31 -81.06
N LEU A 25 26.56 -18.59 -81.24
CA LEU A 25 26.09 -18.20 -82.58
C LEU A 25 27.08 -17.26 -83.28
N LEU A 26 27.67 -16.32 -82.54
CA LEU A 26 28.66 -15.40 -83.08
C LEU A 26 29.91 -16.16 -83.54
N ASP A 27 30.44 -17.07 -82.71
CA ASP A 27 31.60 -17.90 -83.06
C ASP A 27 31.33 -18.71 -84.35
N ASN A 28 30.14 -19.32 -84.46
CA ASN A 28 29.74 -20.05 -85.67
C ASN A 28 29.61 -19.15 -86.91
N LEU A 29 29.16 -17.90 -86.74
CA LEU A 29 29.05 -16.95 -87.85
C LEU A 29 30.42 -16.44 -88.31
N GLU A 30 31.38 -16.31 -87.39
CA GLU A 30 32.77 -16.00 -87.70
C GLU A 30 33.41 -17.13 -88.51
N ASP A 31 33.24 -18.39 -88.09
CA ASP A 31 33.70 -19.56 -88.83
C ASP A 31 33.11 -19.63 -90.26
N VAL A 32 31.82 -19.31 -90.41
CA VAL A 32 31.16 -19.25 -91.73
C VAL A 32 31.73 -18.10 -92.58
N ALA A 33 32.08 -16.96 -92.00
CA ALA A 33 32.67 -15.83 -92.72
C ALA A 33 34.05 -16.20 -93.29
N GLU A 34 34.86 -16.89 -92.50
CA GLU A 34 36.17 -17.41 -92.90
C GLU A 34 36.04 -18.45 -94.02
N LEU A 35 35.11 -19.40 -93.89
CA LEU A 35 34.83 -20.41 -94.92
C LEU A 35 34.35 -19.79 -96.23
N LEU A 36 33.49 -18.77 -96.18
CA LEU A 36 33.01 -18.05 -97.38
C LEU A 36 34.17 -17.36 -98.11
N THR A 37 35.11 -16.77 -97.36
CA THR A 37 36.31 -16.15 -97.91
C THR A 37 37.24 -17.20 -98.54
N GLU A 38 37.47 -18.31 -97.83
CA GLU A 38 38.30 -19.41 -98.32
C GLU A 38 37.74 -20.04 -99.61
N ILE A 39 36.43 -20.28 -99.67
CA ILE A 39 35.74 -20.82 -100.85
C ILE A 39 35.87 -19.86 -102.03
N ASN A 40 35.69 -18.56 -101.79
CA ASN A 40 35.81 -17.53 -102.82
C ASN A 40 37.23 -17.45 -103.40
N ASP A 41 38.24 -17.47 -102.52
CA ASP A 41 39.64 -17.35 -102.90
C ASP A 41 40.20 -18.61 -103.59
N LYS A 42 39.85 -19.81 -103.12
CA LYS A 42 40.45 -21.07 -103.63
C LYS A 42 39.75 -21.62 -104.86
N TYR A 43 38.43 -21.50 -104.94
CA TYR A 43 37.63 -22.27 -105.92
C TYR A 43 36.96 -21.40 -106.98
N ILE A 44 36.80 -20.11 -106.73
CA ILE A 44 35.89 -19.26 -107.53
C ILE A 44 36.63 -18.19 -108.32
N LYS A 45 37.58 -17.47 -107.72
CA LYS A 45 38.40 -16.44 -108.44
C LYS A 45 39.17 -16.99 -109.66
N ASN A 46 39.27 -18.32 -109.80
CA ASN A 46 39.89 -19.01 -110.93
C ASN A 46 38.89 -19.42 -112.04
N ALA A 47 37.59 -19.17 -111.87
CA ALA A 47 36.53 -19.47 -112.84
C ALA A 47 36.11 -18.19 -113.58
N VAL A 48 36.02 -18.27 -114.91
CA VAL A 48 35.92 -17.11 -115.82
C VAL A 48 34.55 -16.42 -115.74
N GLY A 49 34.47 -15.16 -115.24
CA GLY A 49 33.30 -14.27 -115.41
C GLY A 49 33.26 -13.02 -114.50
N GLN A 50 33.77 -11.87 -114.97
CA GLN A 50 33.96 -10.63 -114.17
C GLN A 50 32.71 -10.06 -113.47
N ASP A 51 31.52 -10.11 -114.09
CA ASP A 51 30.32 -9.47 -113.52
C ASP A 51 29.72 -10.26 -112.34
N ILE A 52 29.88 -11.59 -112.35
CA ILE A 52 29.36 -12.48 -111.30
C ILE A 52 30.27 -12.46 -110.06
N ASP A 53 31.55 -12.13 -110.24
CA ASP A 53 32.53 -12.05 -109.16
C ASP A 53 32.26 -10.83 -108.26
N GLN A 54 31.85 -9.69 -108.85
CA GLN A 54 31.60 -8.46 -108.11
C GLN A 54 30.34 -8.51 -107.22
N GLU A 55 29.25 -9.13 -107.69
CA GLU A 55 28.03 -9.29 -106.87
C GLU A 55 28.29 -10.23 -105.67
N ARG A 56 29.12 -11.26 -105.86
CA ARG A 56 29.50 -12.22 -104.82
C ARG A 56 30.44 -11.62 -103.79
N ASP A 57 31.47 -10.88 -104.23
CA ASP A 57 32.36 -10.15 -103.33
C ASP A 57 31.56 -9.15 -102.47
N ASN A 58 30.56 -8.49 -103.06
CA ASN A 58 29.64 -7.61 -102.32
C ASN A 58 28.79 -8.37 -101.27
N ILE A 59 28.36 -9.61 -101.55
CA ILE A 59 27.61 -10.44 -100.58
C ILE A 59 28.52 -10.87 -99.43
N ILE A 60 29.74 -11.33 -99.72
CA ILE A 60 30.71 -11.75 -98.71
C ILE A 60 31.09 -10.56 -97.82
N GLN A 61 31.31 -9.39 -98.42
CA GLN A 61 31.60 -8.16 -97.69
C GLN A 61 30.43 -7.80 -96.75
N LYS A 62 29.18 -7.79 -97.25
CA LYS A 62 28.00 -7.54 -96.41
C LYS A 62 27.84 -8.55 -95.29
N PHE A 63 28.21 -9.81 -95.51
CA PHE A 63 28.21 -10.83 -94.47
C PHE A 63 29.21 -10.50 -93.37
N HIS A 64 30.46 -10.14 -93.71
CA HIS A 64 31.46 -9.71 -92.73
C HIS A 64 31.03 -8.47 -91.96
N GLU A 65 30.47 -7.46 -92.64
CA GLU A 65 29.90 -6.28 -91.98
C GLU A 65 28.77 -6.66 -91.00
N GLY A 66 27.96 -7.66 -91.34
CA GLY A 66 26.93 -8.23 -90.47
C GLY A 66 27.50 -8.94 -89.24
N VAL A 67 28.56 -9.74 -89.41
CA VAL A 67 29.28 -10.42 -88.32
C VAL A 67 29.95 -9.41 -87.38
N ASP A 68 30.61 -8.39 -87.92
CA ASP A 68 31.22 -7.31 -87.14
C ASP A 68 30.16 -6.51 -86.35
N SER A 69 29.02 -6.24 -86.96
CA SER A 69 27.88 -5.62 -86.30
C SER A 69 27.36 -6.49 -85.14
N ALA A 70 27.17 -7.79 -85.37
CA ALA A 70 26.75 -8.75 -84.34
C ALA A 70 27.76 -8.82 -83.19
N ARG A 71 29.06 -8.86 -83.50
CA ARG A 71 30.15 -8.84 -82.51
C ARG A 71 30.08 -7.60 -81.62
N ASN A 72 29.85 -6.43 -82.21
CA ASN A 72 29.73 -5.18 -81.45
C ASN A 72 28.50 -5.19 -80.52
N VAL A 73 27.35 -5.68 -81.01
CA VAL A 73 26.13 -5.82 -80.20
C VAL A 73 26.34 -6.78 -79.02
N VAL A 74 26.92 -7.96 -79.25
CA VAL A 74 27.25 -8.93 -78.19
C VAL A 74 28.22 -8.30 -77.17
N GLY A 75 29.22 -7.54 -77.63
CA GLY A 75 30.13 -6.80 -76.76
C GLY A 75 29.46 -5.74 -75.87
N VAL A 76 28.46 -5.03 -76.40
CA VAL A 76 27.63 -4.10 -75.60
C VAL A 76 26.80 -4.87 -74.57
N LEU A 77 26.16 -5.96 -74.98
CA LEU A 77 25.34 -6.79 -74.08
C LEU A 77 26.16 -7.41 -72.94
N LYS A 78 27.39 -7.88 -73.21
CA LYS A 78 28.32 -8.37 -72.17
C LYS A 78 28.63 -7.30 -71.12
N ARG A 79 28.96 -6.08 -71.57
CA ARG A 79 29.25 -4.96 -70.66
C ARG A 79 28.03 -4.57 -69.83
N GLU A 80 26.86 -4.54 -70.46
CA GLU A 80 25.62 -4.20 -69.79
C GLU A 80 25.20 -5.27 -68.76
N LYS A 81 25.34 -6.55 -69.10
CA LYS A 81 25.16 -7.68 -68.17
C LYS A 81 26.05 -7.54 -66.94
N TRP A 82 27.35 -7.28 -67.14
CA TRP A 82 28.28 -7.07 -66.03
C TRP A 82 27.88 -5.87 -65.16
N ARG A 83 27.49 -4.75 -65.80
CA ARG A 83 27.04 -3.54 -65.10
C ARG A 83 25.77 -3.78 -64.29
N LEU A 84 24.82 -4.55 -64.81
CA LEU A 84 23.58 -4.90 -64.14
C LEU A 84 23.81 -5.87 -62.98
N SER A 85 24.61 -6.92 -63.19
CA SER A 85 25.00 -7.87 -62.14
C SER A 85 25.64 -7.18 -60.93
N LYS A 86 26.53 -6.20 -61.16
CA LYS A 86 27.12 -5.40 -60.08
C LYS A 86 26.07 -4.58 -59.31
N ARG A 87 25.07 -4.03 -60.00
CA ARG A 87 23.98 -3.27 -59.35
C ARG A 87 23.05 -4.20 -58.58
N GLU A 88 22.75 -5.37 -59.12
CA GLU A 88 21.93 -6.38 -58.46
C GLU A 88 22.53 -6.79 -57.12
N MET A 89 23.82 -7.15 -57.08
CA MET A 89 24.51 -7.49 -55.83
C MET A 89 24.50 -6.32 -54.83
N SER A 90 24.64 -5.08 -55.30
CA SER A 90 24.56 -3.91 -54.43
C SER A 90 23.15 -3.70 -53.86
N VAL A 91 22.10 -4.01 -54.62
CA VAL A 91 20.71 -3.92 -54.16
C VAL A 91 20.42 -5.04 -53.16
N GLU A 92 20.88 -6.26 -53.44
CA GLU A 92 20.71 -7.42 -52.55
C GLU A 92 21.33 -7.17 -51.17
N LEU A 93 22.57 -6.66 -51.11
CA LEU A 93 23.20 -6.28 -49.84
C LEU A 93 22.35 -5.25 -49.06
N ARG A 94 21.85 -4.22 -49.75
CA ARG A 94 21.02 -3.19 -49.12
C ARG A 94 19.65 -3.72 -48.68
N MET A 95 19.09 -4.70 -49.39
CA MET A 95 17.87 -5.38 -48.95
C MET A 95 18.12 -6.22 -47.71
N GLY A 96 19.26 -6.92 -47.63
CA GLY A 96 19.67 -7.64 -46.42
C GLY A 96 19.78 -6.72 -45.20
N GLU A 97 20.47 -5.57 -45.34
CA GLU A 97 20.55 -4.57 -44.27
C GLU A 97 19.15 -4.06 -43.84
N LEU A 98 18.24 -3.85 -44.79
CA LEU A 98 16.85 -3.44 -44.50
C LEU A 98 16.06 -4.53 -43.78
N GLU A 99 16.28 -5.81 -44.11
CA GLU A 99 15.67 -6.93 -43.41
C GLU A 99 16.19 -7.06 -41.97
N ASP A 100 17.48 -6.84 -41.76
CA ASP A 100 18.09 -6.80 -40.42
C ASP A 100 17.49 -5.65 -39.59
N TYR A 101 17.41 -4.44 -40.16
CA TYR A 101 16.76 -3.31 -39.49
C TYR A 101 15.30 -3.59 -39.14
N LYS A 102 14.56 -4.25 -40.04
CA LYS A 102 13.17 -4.66 -39.79
C LYS A 102 13.07 -5.67 -38.65
N LEU A 103 13.98 -6.62 -38.55
CA LEU A 103 14.03 -7.59 -37.45
C LEU A 103 14.35 -6.92 -36.12
N HIS A 104 15.33 -6.02 -36.08
CA HIS A 104 15.65 -5.24 -34.89
C HIS A 104 14.47 -4.40 -34.43
N LEU A 105 13.82 -3.67 -35.35
CA LEU A 105 12.65 -2.86 -35.01
C LEU A 105 11.48 -3.69 -34.46
N LYS A 106 11.29 -4.90 -34.99
CA LYS A 106 10.27 -5.84 -34.48
C LYS A 106 10.61 -6.30 -33.05
N SER A 107 11.88 -6.58 -32.78
CA SER A 107 12.36 -6.94 -31.44
C SER A 107 12.15 -5.79 -30.46
N ASP A 108 12.52 -4.58 -30.84
CA ASP A 108 12.38 -3.38 -30.00
C ASP A 108 10.90 -3.10 -29.69
N MET A 109 10.00 -3.26 -30.67
CA MET A 109 8.56 -3.12 -30.44
C MET A 109 8.00 -4.20 -29.51
N SER A 110 8.51 -5.44 -29.57
CA SER A 110 8.13 -6.49 -28.62
C SER A 110 8.56 -6.13 -27.21
N SER A 111 9.81 -5.69 -27.04
CA SER A 111 10.34 -5.28 -25.73
C SER A 111 9.59 -4.06 -25.18
N LEU A 112 9.25 -3.09 -26.03
CA LEU A 112 8.44 -1.94 -25.62
C LEU A 112 7.06 -2.39 -25.14
N ASN A 113 6.38 -3.28 -25.85
CA ASN A 113 5.08 -3.82 -25.41
C ASN A 113 5.18 -4.51 -24.04
N GLU A 114 6.23 -5.30 -23.80
CA GLU A 114 6.45 -5.92 -22.48
C GLU A 114 6.59 -4.88 -21.36
N THR A 115 7.30 -3.78 -21.62
CA THR A 115 7.42 -2.68 -20.63
C THR A 115 6.09 -1.97 -20.39
N VAL A 116 5.27 -1.79 -21.44
CA VAL A 116 3.94 -1.19 -21.34
C VAL A 116 3.00 -2.08 -20.53
N ASP A 117 3.04 -3.40 -20.74
CA ASP A 117 2.24 -4.36 -19.98
C ASP A 117 2.64 -4.37 -18.50
N ALA A 118 3.94 -4.34 -18.20
CA ALA A 118 4.45 -4.28 -16.83
C ALA A 118 4.02 -2.98 -16.12
N LEU A 119 4.12 -1.83 -16.81
CA LEU A 119 3.65 -0.55 -16.27
C LEU A 119 2.13 -0.53 -16.07
N SER A 120 1.37 -1.13 -16.99
CA SER A 120 -0.10 -1.22 -16.89
C SER A 120 -0.51 -2.03 -15.66
N MET A 121 0.14 -3.17 -15.39
CA MET A 121 -0.09 -3.92 -14.15
C MET A 121 0.28 -3.12 -12.91
N ARG A 122 1.38 -2.36 -12.94
CA ARG A 122 1.80 -1.55 -11.78
C ARG A 122 0.82 -0.43 -11.49
N VAL A 123 0.19 0.17 -12.50
CA VAL A 123 -0.87 1.18 -12.31
C VAL A 123 -2.05 0.56 -11.56
N VAL A 124 -2.55 -0.59 -12.00
CA VAL A 124 -3.67 -1.27 -11.33
C VAL A 124 -3.33 -1.62 -9.87
N GLN A 125 -2.10 -2.07 -9.60
CA GLN A 125 -1.64 -2.33 -8.23
C GLN A 125 -1.68 -1.08 -7.37
N LEU A 126 -1.14 0.04 -7.87
CA LEU A 126 -1.12 1.32 -7.16
C LEU A 126 -2.54 1.87 -6.93
N GLU A 127 -3.46 1.67 -7.88
CA GLU A 127 -4.87 2.04 -7.71
C GLU A 127 -5.53 1.23 -6.59
N ASN A 128 -5.27 -0.07 -6.51
CA ASN A 128 -5.78 -0.91 -5.42
C ASN A 128 -5.18 -0.50 -4.07
N GLU A 129 -3.85 -0.32 -3.99
CA GLU A 129 -3.16 0.16 -2.78
C GLU A 129 -3.73 1.52 -2.31
N LEU A 130 -4.08 2.41 -3.26
CA LEU A 130 -4.69 3.70 -2.95
C LEU A 130 -6.10 3.56 -2.36
N VAL A 131 -6.93 2.69 -2.93
CA VAL A 131 -8.29 2.42 -2.44
C VAL A 131 -8.23 1.83 -1.02
N GLU A 132 -7.40 0.81 -0.79
CA GLU A 132 -7.22 0.19 0.53
C GLU A 132 -6.77 1.23 1.57
N ALA A 133 -5.83 2.11 1.21
CA ALA A 133 -5.36 3.18 2.08
C ALA A 133 -6.47 4.21 2.39
N GLN A 134 -7.35 4.50 1.44
CA GLN A 134 -8.49 5.39 1.65
C GLN A 134 -9.51 4.79 2.62
N GLU A 135 -9.88 3.52 2.43
CA GLU A 135 -10.81 2.80 3.33
C GLU A 135 -10.26 2.72 4.77
N LEU A 136 -8.96 2.43 4.91
CA LEU A 136 -8.30 2.43 6.21
C LEU A 136 -8.32 3.82 6.85
N ARG A 137 -8.07 4.89 6.08
CA ARG A 137 -8.10 6.26 6.58
C ARG A 137 -9.49 6.62 7.10
N GLU A 138 -10.54 6.32 6.35
CA GLU A 138 -11.92 6.57 6.76
C GLU A 138 -12.28 5.83 8.05
N THR A 139 -11.87 4.56 8.16
CA THR A 139 -12.05 3.76 9.37
C THR A 139 -11.38 4.40 10.59
N LEU A 140 -10.11 4.80 10.45
CA LEU A 140 -9.35 5.45 11.53
C LEU A 140 -9.93 6.82 11.90
N GLU A 141 -10.42 7.60 10.94
CA GLU A 141 -11.09 8.87 11.19
C GLU A 141 -12.37 8.68 12.00
N TRP A 142 -13.16 7.64 11.67
CA TRP A 142 -14.35 7.28 12.43
C TRP A 142 -14.01 6.83 13.86
N GLU A 143 -13.03 5.94 14.04
CA GLU A 143 -12.58 5.49 15.36
C GLU A 143 -12.09 6.67 16.21
N LYS A 144 -11.29 7.57 15.63
CA LYS A 144 -10.82 8.78 16.30
C LYS A 144 -11.97 9.65 16.77
N ALA A 145 -13.00 9.83 15.96
CA ALA A 145 -14.19 10.59 16.33
C ALA A 145 -14.96 9.91 17.47
N ASP A 146 -15.11 8.59 17.44
CA ASP A 146 -15.78 7.84 18.52
C ASP A 146 -14.99 7.89 19.84
N PHE A 147 -13.67 7.71 19.79
CA PHE A 147 -12.81 7.87 20.98
C PHE A 147 -12.88 9.27 21.57
N LYS A 148 -12.86 10.31 20.72
CA LYS A 148 -13.01 11.69 21.16
C LYS A 148 -14.35 11.90 21.88
N ARG A 149 -15.45 11.40 21.31
CA ARG A 149 -16.78 11.45 21.93
C ARG A 149 -16.81 10.74 23.29
N ARG A 150 -16.29 9.50 23.37
CA ARG A 150 -16.24 8.75 24.65
C ARG A 150 -15.38 9.43 25.70
N TYR A 151 -14.27 10.04 25.29
CA TYR A 151 -13.41 10.81 26.18
C TYR A 151 -14.16 12.01 26.74
N GLU A 152 -14.81 12.82 25.89
CA GLU A 152 -15.62 13.96 26.31
C GLU A 152 -16.76 13.53 27.25
N GLU A 153 -17.49 12.46 26.95
CA GLU A 153 -18.52 11.89 27.82
C GLU A 153 -17.96 11.49 29.19
N THR A 154 -16.75 10.89 29.23
CA THR A 154 -16.10 10.47 30.47
C THR A 154 -15.64 11.67 31.29
N VAL A 155 -15.09 12.70 30.65
CA VAL A 155 -14.72 13.96 31.29
C VAL A 155 -15.93 14.64 31.90
N HIS A 156 -17.06 14.71 31.18
CA HIS A 156 -18.31 15.26 31.72
C HIS A 156 -18.79 14.46 32.94
N LYS A 157 -18.86 13.12 32.85
CA LYS A 157 -19.23 12.26 33.99
C LYS A 157 -18.32 12.45 35.20
N TYR A 158 -17.02 12.61 34.97
CA TYR A 158 -16.05 12.85 36.04
C TYR A 158 -16.24 14.23 36.69
N SER A 159 -16.50 15.27 35.88
CA SER A 159 -16.84 16.61 36.36
C SER A 159 -18.14 16.62 37.19
N ASP A 160 -19.18 15.92 36.72
CA ASP A 160 -20.44 15.75 37.46
C ASP A 160 -20.25 15.01 38.78
N PHE A 161 -19.42 13.96 38.78
CA PHE A 161 -19.05 13.25 40.00
C PHE A 161 -18.30 14.16 40.98
N LEU A 162 -17.35 14.96 40.50
CA LEU A 162 -16.61 15.90 41.34
C LEU A 162 -17.49 17.02 41.90
N SER A 163 -18.51 17.48 41.17
CA SER A 163 -19.42 18.53 41.66
C SER A 163 -20.47 18.01 42.65
N THR A 164 -20.89 16.75 42.52
CA THR A 164 -21.87 16.13 43.42
C THR A 164 -21.27 15.59 44.72
N LYS A 165 -20.01 15.14 44.71
CA LYS A 165 -19.30 14.60 45.88
C LYS A 165 -19.11 15.57 47.07
N PRO A 166 -18.73 16.86 46.90
CA PRO A 166 -18.64 17.80 48.02
C PRO A 166 -20.02 18.10 48.60
N ASN A 167 -21.06 18.14 47.77
CA ASN A 167 -22.41 18.40 48.24
C ASN A 167 -22.95 17.25 49.10
N SER A 168 -22.76 15.99 48.69
CA SER A 168 -23.26 14.85 49.47
C SER A 168 -22.50 14.65 50.79
N SER A 169 -21.17 14.82 50.78
CA SER A 169 -20.34 14.73 51.99
C SER A 169 -20.69 15.83 53.00
N ASN A 170 -20.82 17.08 52.54
CA ASN A 170 -21.14 18.20 53.41
C ASN A 170 -22.57 18.12 53.96
N ILE A 171 -23.55 17.67 53.15
CA ILE A 171 -24.94 17.50 53.61
C ILE A 171 -25.02 16.42 54.69
N LEU A 172 -24.31 15.30 54.53
CA LEU A 172 -24.35 14.21 55.51
C LEU A 172 -23.67 14.62 56.83
N GLN A 173 -22.50 15.26 56.76
CA GLN A 173 -21.79 15.75 57.94
C GLN A 173 -22.56 16.83 58.69
N ASN A 174 -23.16 17.79 57.96
CA ASN A 174 -23.95 18.85 58.58
C ASN A 174 -25.21 18.31 59.27
N LYS A 175 -25.90 17.32 58.67
CA LYS A 175 -27.06 16.68 59.30
C LYS A 175 -26.68 15.89 60.56
N GLN A 176 -25.57 15.16 60.54
CA GLN A 176 -25.07 14.46 61.72
C GLN A 176 -24.68 15.44 62.83
N LEU A 177 -24.04 16.56 62.47
CA LEU A 177 -23.65 17.59 63.43
C LEU A 177 -24.88 18.27 64.05
N GLU A 178 -25.91 18.59 63.26
CA GLU A 178 -27.16 19.17 63.77
C GLU A 178 -27.88 18.24 64.75
N LEU A 179 -27.93 16.94 64.47
CA LEU A 179 -28.52 15.95 65.38
C LEU A 179 -27.77 15.91 66.71
N LEU A 180 -26.43 15.84 66.67
CA LEU A 180 -25.59 15.84 67.87
C LEU A 180 -25.73 17.14 68.68
N ILE A 181 -25.83 18.29 68.02
CA ILE A 181 -26.09 19.58 68.68
C ILE A 181 -27.43 19.56 69.42
N ASN A 182 -28.48 19.03 68.78
CA ASN A 182 -29.80 18.94 69.39
C ASN A 182 -29.83 17.95 70.56
N GLU A 183 -29.20 16.78 70.41
CA GLU A 183 -29.06 15.81 71.51
C GLU A 183 -28.32 16.42 72.70
N ASN A 184 -27.21 17.12 72.45
CA ASN A 184 -26.45 17.80 73.50
C ASN A 184 -27.32 18.86 74.21
N LYS A 185 -28.11 19.63 73.45
CA LYS A 185 -29.06 20.60 74.02
C LYS A 185 -30.12 19.94 74.90
N ILE A 186 -30.66 18.80 74.48
CA ILE A 186 -31.64 18.02 75.29
C ILE A 186 -30.98 17.50 76.56
N VAL A 187 -29.76 16.97 76.47
CA VAL A 187 -29.02 16.49 77.65
C VAL A 187 -28.72 17.64 78.61
N GLN A 188 -28.27 18.79 78.12
CA GLN A 188 -28.05 19.99 78.93
C GLN A 188 -29.33 20.43 79.64
N GLN A 189 -30.47 20.41 78.94
CA GLN A 189 -31.75 20.72 79.56
C GLN A 189 -32.09 19.72 80.68
N LYS A 190 -31.96 18.41 80.42
CA LYS A 190 -32.20 17.38 81.44
C LYS A 190 -31.29 17.52 82.66
N VAL A 191 -30.01 17.85 82.46
CA VAL A 191 -29.07 18.10 83.57
C VAL A 191 -29.54 19.30 84.39
N THR A 192 -30.03 20.36 83.74
CA THR A 192 -30.55 21.55 84.41
C THR A 192 -31.80 21.22 85.23
N ASP A 193 -32.73 20.47 84.64
CA ASP A 193 -33.96 20.03 85.32
C ASP A 193 -33.64 19.16 86.55
N LEU A 194 -32.71 18.19 86.39
CA LEU A 194 -32.24 17.34 87.49
C LEU A 194 -31.54 18.14 88.59
N LEU A 195 -30.77 19.17 88.25
CA LEU A 195 -30.13 20.04 89.24
C LEU A 195 -31.18 20.84 90.04
N GLU A 196 -32.22 21.32 89.39
CA GLU A 196 -33.31 22.04 90.06
C GLU A 196 -34.16 21.08 90.93
N GLU A 197 -34.44 19.87 90.47
CA GLU A 197 -35.11 18.84 91.26
C GLU A 197 -34.27 18.44 92.50
N ASN A 198 -32.96 18.25 92.32
CA ASN A 198 -32.05 17.94 93.43
C ASN A 198 -31.98 19.09 94.44
N LYS A 199 -32.04 20.34 93.97
CA LYS A 199 -32.15 21.53 94.82
C LYS A 199 -33.47 21.54 95.60
N GLN A 200 -34.60 21.24 94.95
CA GLN A 200 -35.90 21.13 95.61
C GLN A 200 -35.91 19.99 96.65
N LEU A 201 -35.33 18.83 96.34
CA LEU A 201 -35.19 17.71 97.27
C LEU A 201 -34.32 18.08 98.47
N LYS A 202 -33.19 18.79 98.27
CA LYS A 202 -32.37 19.31 99.37
C LYS A 202 -33.15 20.29 100.25
N GLU A 203 -34.04 21.08 99.67
CA GLU A 203 -34.89 22.02 100.40
C GLU A 203 -36.03 21.32 101.17
N LEU A 204 -36.56 20.22 100.61
CA LEU A 204 -37.51 19.31 101.28
C LEU A 204 -36.87 18.56 102.46
N VAL A 205 -35.62 18.11 102.31
CA VAL A 205 -34.85 17.51 103.40
C VAL A 205 -34.61 18.54 104.50
N ARG A 206 -34.16 19.75 104.16
CA ARG A 206 -33.99 20.85 105.14
C ARG A 206 -35.28 21.21 105.87
N THR A 207 -36.40 21.27 105.17
CA THR A 207 -37.70 21.57 105.80
C THR A 207 -38.19 20.44 106.70
N LYS A 208 -37.96 19.17 106.33
CA LYS A 208 -38.27 18.00 107.15
C LYS A 208 -37.39 17.92 108.40
N ASP A 209 -36.11 18.28 108.28
CA ASP A 209 -35.20 18.38 109.42
C ASP A 209 -35.64 19.50 110.38
N THR A 210 -36.14 20.64 109.87
CA THR A 210 -36.70 21.72 110.72
C THR A 210 -38.07 21.43 111.33
N LEU A 211 -38.85 20.49 110.76
CA LEU A 211 -40.14 20.04 111.30
C LEU A 211 -39.99 18.91 112.34
N SER A 212 -38.79 18.32 112.45
CA SER A 212 -38.42 17.32 113.45
C SER A 212 -37.83 17.93 114.74
N GLU A 213 -38.03 19.22 114.98
CA GLU A 213 -37.75 19.87 116.25
C GLU A 213 -39.07 20.25 116.96
N LYS A 214 -39.56 19.34 117.80
CA LYS A 214 -40.25 19.71 119.03
C LYS A 214 -39.42 19.23 120.22
N PRO A 215 -39.08 20.13 121.16
CA PRO A 215 -38.14 19.86 122.24
C PRO A 215 -38.80 19.20 123.46
N ASP A 216 -37.93 18.70 124.35
CA ASP A 216 -38.14 18.23 125.73
C ASP A 216 -38.54 16.76 125.94
N HIS A 217 -37.55 15.86 125.85
CA HIS A 217 -36.86 15.33 127.04
C HIS A 217 -35.50 14.73 126.60
N GLU A 218 -34.43 15.01 127.36
CA GLU A 218 -33.05 14.59 127.08
C GLU A 218 -32.91 13.06 127.03
N ASP A 219 -33.14 12.51 125.84
CA ASP A 219 -33.15 11.07 125.60
C ASP A 219 -31.79 10.64 125.05
N HIS A 220 -31.05 9.86 125.84
CA HIS A 220 -29.83 9.14 125.43
C HIS A 220 -30.04 8.38 124.11
N VAL A 221 -31.30 8.06 123.78
CA VAL A 221 -31.78 7.44 122.55
C VAL A 221 -31.49 8.30 121.31
N ALA A 222 -31.74 9.62 121.31
CA ALA A 222 -31.52 10.44 120.11
C ALA A 222 -30.03 10.57 119.73
N ARG A 223 -29.14 10.49 120.73
CA ARG A 223 -27.68 10.41 120.52
C ARG A 223 -27.27 9.04 119.99
N LEU A 224 -27.79 7.97 120.59
CA LEU A 224 -27.57 6.60 120.10
C LEU A 224 -28.05 6.44 118.66
N THR A 225 -29.24 6.95 118.32
CA THR A 225 -29.82 6.85 116.96
C THR A 225 -28.98 7.63 115.94
N ARG A 226 -28.41 8.77 116.32
CA ARG A 226 -27.52 9.54 115.44
C ARG A 226 -26.19 8.83 115.21
N ASP A 227 -25.62 8.24 116.26
CA ASP A 227 -24.37 7.49 116.17
C ASP A 227 -24.59 6.19 115.39
N PHE A 228 -25.71 5.48 115.59
CA PHE A 228 -26.11 4.32 114.77
C PHE A 228 -26.35 4.65 113.30
N LEU A 229 -27.04 5.75 112.98
CA LEU A 229 -27.26 6.15 111.58
C LEU A 229 -25.96 6.58 110.90
N ARG A 230 -25.02 7.16 111.65
CA ARG A 230 -23.69 7.51 111.15
C ARG A 230 -22.83 6.27 110.94
N GLU A 231 -22.95 5.27 111.81
CA GLU A 231 -22.28 3.97 111.66
C GLU A 231 -22.85 3.17 110.48
N LEU A 232 -24.18 3.17 110.29
CA LEU A 232 -24.83 2.59 109.09
C LEU A 232 -24.45 3.31 107.79
N SER A 233 -24.38 4.63 107.80
CA SER A 233 -23.92 5.43 106.65
C SER A 233 -22.45 5.15 106.29
N ASN A 234 -21.62 4.80 107.26
CA ASN A 234 -20.22 4.43 107.02
C ASN A 234 -20.10 2.96 106.57
N LEU A 235 -20.98 2.07 107.02
CA LEU A 235 -21.08 0.68 106.55
C LEU A 235 -21.49 0.61 105.06
N ASP A 236 -22.41 1.48 104.62
CA ASP A 236 -22.83 1.58 103.21
C ASP A 236 -21.71 2.08 102.28
N THR A 237 -20.65 2.69 102.82
CA THR A 237 -19.46 3.13 102.05
C THR A 237 -18.32 2.12 102.04
N GLU A 238 -18.30 1.13 102.94
CA GLU A 238 -17.24 0.09 102.95
C GLU A 238 -17.57 -1.13 102.07
N ASP A 239 -18.85 -1.40 101.79
CA ASP A 239 -19.27 -2.51 100.92
C ASP A 239 -19.21 -2.19 99.39
N ASP A 240 -19.08 -0.91 99.00
CA ASP A 240 -19.05 -0.51 97.58
C ASP A 240 -17.63 -0.26 97.01
N ASP A 241 -16.58 -0.36 97.85
CA ASP A 241 -15.18 -0.26 97.42
C ASP A 241 -14.52 -1.64 97.16
N THR A 242 -15.20 -2.75 97.47
CA THR A 242 -14.71 -4.12 97.18
C THR A 242 -15.36 -4.79 95.96
N SER A 243 -16.38 -4.17 95.37
CA SER A 243 -17.10 -4.65 94.17
C SER A 243 -16.47 -4.19 92.84
N LYS A 244 -15.37 -3.40 92.88
CA LYS A 244 -14.55 -3.03 91.70
C LYS A 244 -13.34 -3.96 91.47
N LEU A 245 -13.45 -5.22 91.85
CA LEU A 245 -12.51 -6.26 91.45
C LEU A 245 -13.04 -7.02 90.23
N VAL A 246 -12.31 -6.84 89.13
CA VAL A 246 -12.21 -7.76 87.98
C VAL A 246 -13.39 -7.75 87.00
N ASP A 247 -13.44 -6.72 86.15
CA ASP A 247 -13.90 -6.91 84.78
C ASP A 247 -13.02 -6.12 83.81
N GLN A 248 -11.93 -6.76 83.36
CA GLN A 248 -11.27 -6.55 82.07
C GLN A 248 -10.16 -7.62 81.90
N SER A 249 -10.62 -8.85 81.64
CA SER A 249 -9.81 -9.89 81.00
C SER A 249 -10.22 -9.96 79.54
N VAL A 250 -9.26 -9.75 78.64
CA VAL A 250 -9.11 -10.26 77.25
C VAL A 250 -10.36 -10.29 76.36
#